data_AF-A0A0G0S8R9-F1
#
_entry.id   AF-A0A0G0S8R9-F1
#
_cell.length_a   1.000
_cell.length_b   1.000
_cell.length_c   1.000
_cell.angle_alpha   90.00
_cell.angle_beta   90.00
_cell.angle_gamma   90.00
#
_symmetry.space_group_name_H-M   'P 1'
#
loop_
_entity.id
_entity.type
_entity.pdbx_description
1 polymer ?
#
loop_
_entity_poly.entity_id
_entity_poly.type
_entity_poly.pdbx_seq_one_letter_code
_entity_poly.pdbx_strand_id
1 'polypeptide(L)'
;MENILPKKLASSSYLNPSLGFTPYNPEQSSESRPFITAIINGQKQIIPTLTNQTINRRIFKPLLSPEDTIIPKNQEKTVLPYLIARESLQKEATSATPSMAEVTPLVVPFIPTQPPPLTSDSFAKDIIQSLVSEKPGTESKEPQGLALNSYKTQIQNLLTQSQTLDQQINLSQEELKRLKVSLTKLQETAAVSSPDSEKKTAELSQAASLIDKELLLLNQKVEEKKKLLDDFLAASQEDLTLFAETDTNQKTSQALINNLKIALSNAQKEAADFRQKGTPTADLQAKTTTVLEMEKTLRQKEEEVKKMQSAVTLALQKNQQAESLKQEIERYQKETSLLNERKNALAGQVVNNETENQKLKETLALSEKENQQKAEKMQSLEKNLQQLSLEKEKTSRFAQELAEKLVEIKNRARLEQVVFEAPSTPTPSPKADIKIIKLDKNFKSSISPFTKLPNALNGVIKDSKGQLLSNAVVIIKDLSNHSIRALNTNALGQFLVTSPLSNAIYRIETAKLGLSFDIIEIELFGQVILPIEIISH
;
A
#
# COMPACT_ATOMS: atom_id res chain seq x y z
N MET A 1 -28.33 65.80 -39.96
CA MET A 1 -28.34 64.40 -40.41
C MET A 1 -27.70 63.57 -39.31
N GLU A 2 -28.44 62.59 -38.78
CA GLU A 2 -28.04 61.42 -37.95
C GLU A 2 -27.10 61.67 -36.75
N ASN A 3 -27.47 61.62 -35.46
CA ASN A 3 -28.38 60.79 -34.66
C ASN A 3 -27.88 59.37 -34.35
N ILE A 4 -26.94 59.21 -33.40
CA ILE A 4 -26.72 57.94 -32.68
C ILE A 4 -26.39 58.22 -31.20
N LEU A 5 -27.32 57.83 -30.32
CA LEU A 5 -27.19 57.71 -28.86
C LEU A 5 -26.48 56.39 -28.47
N PRO A 6 -25.77 56.32 -27.33
CA PRO A 6 -25.60 55.08 -26.59
C PRO A 6 -26.46 55.05 -25.32
N LYS A 7 -27.12 53.89 -25.14
CA LYS A 7 -28.00 53.55 -24.03
C LYS A 7 -27.22 53.29 -22.72
N LYS A 8 -27.82 53.75 -21.63
CA LYS A 8 -27.59 53.32 -20.24
C LYS A 8 -27.75 51.81 -20.09
N LEU A 9 -26.84 51.16 -19.37
CA LEU A 9 -27.13 49.96 -18.58
C LEU A 9 -26.50 50.08 -17.20
N ALA A 10 -27.26 49.60 -16.23
CA ALA A 10 -27.19 49.93 -14.83
C ALA A 10 -26.21 49.06 -14.04
N SER A 11 -25.74 49.68 -12.96
CA SER A 11 -25.17 49.14 -11.74
C SER A 11 -25.65 47.75 -11.32
N SER A 12 -24.70 46.83 -11.10
CA SER A 12 -24.87 45.64 -10.27
C SER A 12 -23.96 45.78 -9.05
N SER A 13 -24.60 45.72 -7.89
CA SER A 13 -24.08 46.01 -6.56
C SER A 13 -23.38 44.79 -5.96
N TYR A 14 -22.27 45.03 -5.28
CA TYR A 14 -21.62 44.11 -4.37
C TYR A 14 -22.56 43.71 -3.21
N LEU A 15 -22.70 42.41 -2.95
CA LEU A 15 -23.28 41.88 -1.72
C LEU A 15 -22.29 40.90 -1.05
N ASN A 16 -21.83 41.30 0.13
CA ASN A 16 -21.15 40.48 1.12
C ASN A 16 -22.11 39.38 1.63
N PRO A 17 -21.65 38.12 1.82
CA PRO A 17 -22.34 37.19 2.68
C PRO A 17 -21.91 37.43 4.14
N SER A 18 -22.87 37.88 4.95
CA SER A 18 -22.76 37.93 6.40
C SER A 18 -22.78 36.51 6.99
N LEU A 19 -21.86 36.27 7.92
CA LEU A 19 -21.84 35.13 8.83
C LEU A 19 -23.10 35.14 9.71
N GLY A 20 -24.04 34.25 9.43
CA GLY A 20 -25.16 33.96 10.31
C GLY A 20 -24.76 32.94 11.38
N PHE A 21 -24.58 33.39 12.62
CA PHE A 21 -24.61 32.52 13.79
C PHE A 21 -26.07 32.21 14.13
N THR A 22 -26.48 30.96 13.98
CA THR A 22 -27.72 30.46 14.59
C THR A 22 -27.46 30.07 16.05
N PRO A 23 -28.31 30.44 17.01
CA PRO A 23 -28.15 30.01 18.40
C PRO A 23 -28.46 28.51 18.53
N TYR A 24 -27.56 27.82 19.22
CA TYR A 24 -27.64 26.41 19.60
C TYR A 24 -28.76 26.22 20.64
N ASN A 25 -29.71 25.33 20.35
CA ASN A 25 -30.82 24.96 21.22
C ASN A 25 -30.53 23.60 21.87
N PRO A 26 -30.23 23.51 23.19
CA PRO A 26 -29.78 22.28 23.83
C PRO A 26 -30.93 21.53 24.52
N GLU A 27 -32.04 21.27 23.84
CA GLU A 27 -33.07 20.36 24.35
C GLU A 27 -33.69 19.58 23.19
N GLN A 28 -33.10 18.43 22.87
CA GLN A 28 -33.74 17.21 22.33
C GLN A 28 -32.69 16.34 21.61
N SER A 29 -32.06 15.43 22.35
CA SER A 29 -31.45 14.23 21.75
C SER A 29 -31.43 13.09 22.77
N SER A 30 -32.56 12.40 22.91
CA SER A 30 -32.56 11.04 23.48
C SER A 30 -32.08 10.07 22.40
N GLU A 31 -30.78 10.04 22.15
CA GLU A 31 -30.16 9.00 21.31
C GLU A 31 -29.95 7.73 22.15
N SER A 32 -30.72 6.70 21.79
CA SER A 32 -30.56 5.32 22.25
C SER A 32 -29.18 4.81 21.85
N ARG A 33 -28.34 4.47 22.84
CA ARG A 33 -27.02 3.87 22.61
C ARG A 33 -27.17 2.38 22.29
N PRO A 34 -26.50 1.85 21.24
CA PRO A 34 -26.53 0.42 20.96
C PRO A 34 -25.71 -0.35 22.01
N PHE A 35 -26.38 -1.27 22.72
CA PHE A 35 -25.71 -2.25 23.57
C PHE A 35 -25.49 -3.54 22.76
N ILE A 36 -24.28 -4.10 22.82
CA ILE A 36 -24.03 -5.45 22.31
C ILE A 36 -24.30 -6.41 23.45
N THR A 37 -25.20 -7.36 23.20
CA THR A 37 -25.47 -8.43 24.15
C THR A 37 -24.71 -9.68 23.72
N ALA A 38 -23.88 -10.22 24.62
CA ALA A 38 -23.18 -11.48 24.39
C ALA A 38 -23.59 -12.51 25.46
N ILE A 39 -23.63 -13.78 25.08
CA ILE A 39 -23.83 -14.89 26.00
C ILE A 39 -22.45 -15.44 26.33
N ILE A 40 -22.03 -15.28 27.59
CA ILE A 40 -20.77 -15.82 28.11
C ILE A 40 -21.15 -16.80 29.22
N ASN A 41 -20.72 -18.06 29.08
CA ASN A 41 -21.04 -19.15 30.02
C ASN A 41 -22.56 -19.34 30.28
N GLY A 42 -23.38 -19.22 29.23
CA GLY A 42 -24.83 -19.44 29.32
C GLY A 42 -25.62 -18.31 29.98
N GLN A 43 -24.98 -17.20 30.38
CA GLN A 43 -25.66 -16.02 30.92
C GLN A 43 -25.53 -14.83 29.98
N LYS A 44 -26.66 -14.14 29.77
CA LYS A 44 -26.77 -12.95 28.92
C LYS A 44 -26.18 -11.75 29.66
N GLN A 45 -25.05 -11.22 29.19
CA GLN A 45 -24.41 -10.05 29.77
C GLN A 45 -24.40 -8.88 28.79
N ILE A 46 -24.63 -7.67 29.31
CA ILE A 46 -24.66 -6.42 28.56
C ILE A 46 -23.26 -5.79 28.68
N ILE A 47 -22.55 -5.67 27.56
CA ILE A 47 -21.20 -5.10 27.54
C ILE A 47 -21.27 -3.65 27.05
N PRO A 48 -20.83 -2.66 27.84
CA PRO A 48 -20.75 -1.27 27.38
C PRO A 48 -19.59 -1.10 26.39
N THR A 49 -19.88 -0.46 25.25
CA THR A 49 -18.89 -0.13 24.21
C THR A 49 -17.95 0.98 24.71
N LEU A 50 -16.69 0.63 24.99
CA LEU A 50 -15.63 1.59 25.30
C LEU A 50 -15.10 2.23 24.00
N THR A 51 -15.18 3.55 23.91
CA THR A 51 -14.63 4.35 22.81
C THR A 51 -13.10 4.44 22.90
N ASN A 52 -12.45 4.39 21.73
CA ASN A 52 -11.01 4.49 21.54
C ASN A 52 -10.43 5.80 22.12
N GLN A 53 -9.71 5.70 23.24
CA GLN A 53 -8.69 6.68 23.63
C GLN A 53 -7.44 5.96 24.18
N THR A 54 -6.33 6.18 23.47
CA THR A 54 -4.94 6.27 23.95
C THR A 54 -4.43 5.16 24.87
N ILE A 55 -3.76 4.15 24.30
CA ILE A 55 -2.85 3.27 25.04
C ILE A 55 -1.44 3.37 24.47
N ASN A 56 -0.60 4.13 25.18
CA ASN A 56 0.85 4.12 25.08
C ASN A 56 1.39 2.73 25.47
N ARG A 57 2.14 2.09 24.57
CA ARG A 57 2.85 0.83 24.84
C ARG A 57 4.02 1.08 25.80
N ARG A 58 3.81 0.77 27.08
CA ARG A 58 4.90 0.50 28.04
C ARG A 58 5.34 -0.96 27.92
N ILE A 59 6.65 -1.10 27.94
CA ILE A 59 7.45 -2.32 27.88
C ILE A 59 7.10 -3.25 29.04
N PHE A 60 6.76 -4.51 28.74
CA PHE A 60 6.89 -5.62 29.68
C PHE A 60 7.71 -6.73 29.02
N LYS A 61 8.94 -6.91 29.50
CA LYS A 61 9.71 -8.16 29.36
C LYS A 61 9.23 -9.13 30.45
N PRO A 62 9.03 -10.41 30.15
CA PRO A 62 9.17 -11.45 31.16
C PRO A 62 10.54 -12.14 31.05
N LEU A 63 11.20 -12.22 32.20
CA LEU A 63 12.34 -13.08 32.49
C LEU A 63 11.91 -14.56 32.42
N LEU A 64 12.63 -15.38 31.65
CA LEU A 64 12.68 -16.82 31.87
C LEU A 64 14.13 -17.32 31.64
N SER A 65 14.63 -18.05 32.64
CA SER A 65 15.93 -18.70 32.76
C SER A 65 16.01 -19.97 31.90
N PRO A 66 17.20 -20.45 31.49
CA PRO A 66 17.37 -21.59 30.59
C PRO A 66 17.70 -22.87 31.36
N GLU A 67 16.88 -23.92 31.26
CA GLU A 67 17.31 -25.29 31.56
C GLU A 67 16.67 -26.30 30.58
N ASP A 68 17.47 -27.32 30.26
CA ASP A 68 17.14 -28.63 29.71
C ASP A 68 16.92 -28.82 28.19
N THR A 69 18.09 -28.85 27.53
CA THR A 69 18.50 -29.76 26.47
C THR A 69 17.93 -31.19 26.58
N ILE A 70 17.07 -31.60 25.64
CA ILE A 70 16.97 -33.01 25.21
C ILE A 70 16.80 -33.07 23.69
N ILE A 71 17.81 -33.64 23.03
CA ILE A 71 17.85 -34.02 21.62
C ILE A 71 17.11 -35.37 21.45
N PRO A 72 16.40 -35.58 20.34
CA PRO A 72 16.64 -36.82 19.60
C PRO A 72 16.91 -36.59 18.11
N LYS A 73 17.93 -37.33 17.65
CA LYS A 73 18.39 -37.49 16.27
C LYS A 73 17.40 -38.32 15.44
N ASN A 74 17.59 -38.23 14.11
CA ASN A 74 17.06 -39.03 13.00
C ASN A 74 15.85 -38.36 12.30
N GLN A 75 15.81 -38.13 10.99
CA GLN A 75 16.41 -38.87 9.86
C GLN A 75 16.79 -37.92 8.72
N GLU A 76 18.01 -38.08 8.19
CA GLU A 76 18.41 -37.63 6.86
C GLU A 76 17.98 -38.66 5.80
N LYS A 77 17.43 -38.19 4.68
CA LYS A 77 17.56 -38.75 3.32
C LYS A 77 16.92 -37.75 2.34
N THR A 78 17.73 -37.01 1.57
CA THR A 78 17.95 -37.18 0.10
C THR A 78 16.62 -37.15 -0.66
N VAL A 79 16.30 -36.19 -1.54
CA VAL A 79 16.84 -36.00 -2.91
C VAL A 79 16.43 -34.60 -3.44
N LEU A 80 17.39 -33.84 -3.98
CA LEU A 80 17.21 -32.85 -5.05
C LEU A 80 18.33 -33.12 -6.08
N PRO A 81 18.05 -33.06 -7.39
CA PRO A 81 18.65 -31.97 -8.18
C PRO A 81 17.78 -31.49 -9.37
N TYR A 82 18.33 -30.56 -10.15
CA TYR A 82 17.83 -29.84 -11.36
C TYR A 82 17.30 -28.42 -11.03
N LEU A 83 17.81 -27.28 -11.53
CA LEU A 83 18.74 -26.95 -12.63
C LEU A 83 19.43 -25.60 -12.37
N ILE A 84 20.75 -25.55 -12.56
CA ILE A 84 21.51 -24.34 -12.91
C ILE A 84 21.85 -24.48 -14.39
N ALA A 85 21.51 -23.49 -15.21
CA ALA A 85 22.32 -22.95 -16.31
C ALA A 85 21.46 -22.15 -17.30
N ARG A 86 21.67 -20.83 -17.36
CA ARG A 86 21.92 -20.09 -18.61
C ARG A 86 22.21 -18.63 -18.30
N GLU A 87 23.50 -18.33 -18.24
CA GLU A 87 24.02 -16.99 -18.46
C GLU A 87 25.28 -17.13 -19.33
N SER A 88 25.47 -16.15 -20.22
CA SER A 88 26.65 -15.81 -21.05
C SER A 88 26.66 -16.16 -22.56
N LEU A 89 27.14 -15.13 -23.30
CA LEU A 89 27.40 -14.94 -24.73
C LEU A 89 26.18 -14.44 -25.54
N GLN A 90 26.18 -13.26 -26.18
CA GLN A 90 27.28 -12.55 -26.87
C GLN A 90 27.01 -11.03 -27.00
N LYS A 91 28.07 -10.24 -26.93
CA LYS A 91 28.15 -8.83 -27.34
C LYS A 91 28.64 -8.74 -28.80
N GLU A 92 28.22 -7.63 -29.43
CA GLU A 92 28.85 -6.92 -30.57
C GLU A 92 28.83 -7.55 -31.98
N ALA A 93 27.99 -6.98 -32.84
CA ALA A 93 28.40 -6.47 -34.16
C ALA A 93 27.45 -5.36 -34.63
N THR A 94 28.06 -4.34 -35.21
CA THR A 94 27.54 -3.05 -35.66
C THR A 94 26.82 -3.09 -37.01
N SER A 95 25.95 -2.09 -37.21
CA SER A 95 25.67 -1.35 -38.45
C SER A 95 25.32 -2.11 -39.75
N ALA A 96 24.05 -2.00 -40.19
CA ALA A 96 23.66 -1.47 -41.52
C ALA A 96 22.16 -1.72 -41.80
N THR A 97 21.41 -0.64 -42.02
CA THR A 97 20.26 -0.58 -42.94
C THR A 97 20.74 0.14 -44.22
N PRO A 98 20.02 0.15 -45.38
CA PRO A 98 18.62 -0.25 -45.63
C PRO A 98 18.39 -1.05 -46.94
N SER A 99 17.12 -1.43 -47.21
CA SER A 99 16.41 -1.26 -48.51
C SER A 99 15.54 -2.45 -48.96
N MET A 100 14.24 -2.16 -49.07
CA MET A 100 13.24 -2.53 -50.12
C MET A 100 13.29 -3.88 -50.86
N ALA A 101 12.21 -4.65 -50.75
CA ALA A 101 11.39 -5.27 -51.83
C ALA A 101 10.56 -6.43 -51.21
N GLU A 102 9.23 -6.38 -51.16
CA GLU A 102 8.23 -6.66 -52.21
C GLU A 102 7.71 -8.13 -52.17
N VAL A 103 6.46 -8.25 -51.69
CA VAL A 103 5.35 -9.10 -52.16
C VAL A 103 5.61 -10.57 -52.56
N THR A 104 5.08 -11.52 -51.77
CA THR A 104 3.93 -12.40 -52.14
C THR A 104 3.63 -13.45 -51.05
N PRO A 105 2.36 -13.82 -50.83
CA PRO A 105 1.94 -14.89 -49.92
C PRO A 105 1.52 -16.16 -50.71
N LEU A 106 1.80 -17.36 -50.19
CA LEU A 106 0.90 -18.52 -50.29
C LEU A 106 1.48 -19.76 -49.58
N VAL A 107 0.59 -20.72 -49.34
CA VAL A 107 0.81 -22.16 -49.07
C VAL A 107 0.71 -22.58 -47.60
N VAL A 108 -0.54 -22.69 -47.15
CA VAL A 108 -1.01 -23.81 -46.30
C VAL A 108 -1.01 -25.07 -47.18
N PRO A 109 -0.65 -26.26 -46.64
CA PRO A 109 -1.64 -27.34 -46.74
C PRO A 109 -1.55 -28.40 -45.61
N PHE A 110 -2.59 -29.24 -45.61
CA PHE A 110 -2.68 -30.61 -45.09
C PHE A 110 -3.15 -30.86 -43.64
N ILE A 111 -4.47 -31.00 -43.56
CA ILE A 111 -5.21 -32.00 -42.77
C ILE A 111 -4.78 -33.41 -43.23
N PRO A 112 -4.60 -34.39 -42.32
CA PRO A 112 -4.85 -35.78 -42.63
C PRO A 112 -6.15 -36.26 -41.96
N THR A 113 -7.05 -36.70 -42.82
CA THR A 113 -8.23 -37.53 -42.55
C THR A 113 -7.86 -38.87 -41.89
N GLN A 114 -8.78 -39.37 -41.07
CA GLN A 114 -8.77 -40.69 -40.41
C GLN A 114 -8.53 -41.86 -41.39
N PRO A 115 -8.23 -43.05 -40.83
CA PRO A 115 -9.25 -44.09 -40.90
C PRO A 115 -9.50 -44.84 -39.57
N PRO A 116 -10.73 -45.36 -39.33
CA PRO A 116 -11.04 -46.36 -38.30
C PRO A 116 -10.66 -47.77 -38.83
N PRO A 117 -10.94 -48.93 -38.17
CA PRO A 117 -11.68 -49.19 -36.92
C PRO A 117 -10.96 -50.18 -35.97
N LEU A 118 -11.42 -50.30 -34.72
CA LEU A 118 -11.40 -51.61 -34.04
C LEU A 118 -12.67 -51.80 -33.21
N THR A 119 -13.33 -52.88 -33.57
CA THR A 119 -14.55 -53.46 -33.02
C THR A 119 -14.31 -54.04 -31.63
N SER A 120 -15.21 -53.72 -30.69
CA SER A 120 -15.63 -54.69 -29.68
C SER A 120 -17.13 -54.58 -29.52
N ASP A 121 -17.73 -55.73 -29.74
CA ASP A 121 -19.12 -56.01 -29.89
C ASP A 121 -19.91 -55.86 -28.58
N SER A 122 -21.22 -55.67 -28.79
CA SER A 122 -22.30 -56.15 -27.94
C SER A 122 -22.21 -55.97 -26.42
N PHE A 123 -22.90 -54.96 -25.88
CA PHE A 123 -23.75 -55.17 -24.70
C PHE A 123 -24.84 -54.09 -24.44
N ALA A 124 -25.08 -53.15 -25.35
CA ALA A 124 -26.02 -52.04 -25.07
C ALA A 124 -26.95 -51.69 -26.24
N LYS A 125 -27.43 -52.69 -26.99
CA LYS A 125 -28.46 -52.47 -28.04
C LYS A 125 -29.77 -53.26 -27.87
N ASP A 126 -29.88 -54.12 -26.86
CA ASP A 126 -31.11 -54.92 -26.65
C ASP A 126 -32.01 -54.43 -25.50
N ILE A 127 -31.74 -53.27 -24.90
CA ILE A 127 -32.59 -52.75 -23.79
C ILE A 127 -33.56 -51.65 -24.24
N ILE A 128 -33.47 -51.14 -25.48
CA ILE A 128 -34.34 -50.04 -25.96
C ILE A 128 -35.41 -50.52 -26.97
N GLN A 129 -35.44 -51.80 -27.34
CA GLN A 129 -36.45 -52.35 -28.26
C GLN A 129 -37.49 -53.25 -27.56
N SER A 130 -37.92 -52.92 -26.35
CA SER A 130 -39.04 -53.63 -25.69
C SER A 130 -40.06 -52.73 -24.98
N LEU A 131 -40.08 -51.41 -25.24
CA LEU A 131 -41.04 -50.48 -24.64
C LEU A 131 -41.92 -49.73 -25.66
N VAL A 132 -42.04 -50.22 -26.90
CA VAL A 132 -42.99 -49.68 -27.87
C VAL A 132 -43.90 -50.79 -28.37
N SER A 133 -44.84 -51.19 -27.51
CA SER A 133 -46.05 -51.92 -27.86
C SER A 133 -47.10 -51.72 -26.77
N GLU A 134 -47.40 -50.47 -26.43
CA GLU A 134 -48.63 -50.15 -25.70
C GLU A 134 -49.59 -49.37 -26.59
N LYS A 135 -50.84 -49.84 -26.55
CA LYS A 135 -52.01 -49.34 -27.28
C LYS A 135 -52.25 -47.84 -27.03
N PRO A 136 -52.86 -47.14 -28.00
CA PRO A 136 -53.29 -45.76 -27.80
C PRO A 136 -54.52 -45.75 -26.91
N GLY A 137 -54.43 -45.14 -25.73
CA GLY A 137 -55.63 -44.90 -24.94
C GLY A 137 -55.42 -44.73 -23.45
N THR A 138 -54.53 -43.86 -23.01
CA THR A 138 -54.67 -43.08 -21.76
C THR A 138 -53.62 -41.99 -21.76
N GLU A 139 -54.05 -40.74 -21.61
CA GLU A 139 -53.19 -39.56 -21.44
C GLU A 139 -52.31 -39.71 -20.20
N SER A 140 -51.13 -40.29 -20.35
CA SER A 140 -50.09 -40.29 -19.32
C SER A 140 -49.21 -39.07 -19.48
N LYS A 141 -49.18 -38.22 -18.45
CA LYS A 141 -48.34 -37.04 -18.33
C LYS A 141 -46.87 -37.46 -18.15
N GLU A 142 -46.17 -37.77 -19.23
CA GLU A 142 -44.70 -37.94 -19.22
C GLU A 142 -43.98 -36.87 -20.08
N PRO A 143 -43.74 -35.66 -19.53
CA PRO A 143 -42.71 -34.76 -20.04
C PRO A 143 -41.59 -34.42 -19.03
N GLN A 144 -41.63 -34.93 -17.79
CA GLN A 144 -40.78 -34.41 -16.71
C GLN A 144 -39.30 -34.86 -16.78
N GLY A 145 -38.99 -36.00 -17.40
CA GLY A 145 -37.62 -36.55 -17.43
C GLY A 145 -36.64 -35.77 -18.33
N LEU A 146 -37.12 -35.21 -19.45
CA LEU A 146 -36.27 -34.44 -20.38
C LEU A 146 -35.94 -33.05 -19.84
N ALA A 147 -36.85 -32.43 -19.09
CA ALA A 147 -36.63 -31.14 -18.45
C ALA A 147 -35.50 -31.21 -17.41
N LEU A 148 -35.44 -32.29 -16.61
CA LEU A 148 -34.45 -32.45 -15.55
C LEU A 148 -33.01 -32.58 -16.08
N ASN A 149 -32.80 -33.28 -17.20
CA ASN A 149 -31.48 -33.44 -17.81
C ASN A 149 -30.98 -32.14 -18.46
N SER A 150 -31.88 -31.38 -19.09
CA SER A 150 -31.57 -30.04 -19.62
C SER A 150 -31.11 -29.11 -18.50
N TYR A 151 -31.82 -29.13 -17.38
CA TYR A 151 -31.53 -28.30 -16.21
C TYR A 151 -30.19 -28.64 -15.55
N LYS A 152 -29.91 -29.94 -15.36
CA LYS A 152 -28.62 -30.41 -14.85
C LYS A 152 -27.45 -29.92 -15.70
N THR A 153 -27.64 -29.91 -17.02
CA THR A 153 -26.64 -29.42 -17.99
C THR A 153 -26.44 -27.92 -17.85
N GLN A 154 -27.53 -27.14 -17.70
CA GLN A 154 -27.47 -25.70 -17.50
C GLN A 154 -26.72 -25.33 -16.20
N ILE A 155 -27.03 -25.99 -15.08
CA ILE A 155 -26.32 -25.79 -13.80
C ILE A 155 -24.83 -26.13 -13.94
N GLN A 156 -24.50 -27.23 -14.61
CA GLN A 156 -23.10 -27.64 -14.80
C GLN A 156 -22.32 -26.61 -15.64
N ASN A 157 -22.98 -26.04 -16.67
CA ASN A 157 -22.40 -24.99 -17.50
C ASN A 157 -22.15 -23.71 -16.68
N LEU A 158 -23.11 -23.27 -15.87
CA LEU A 158 -22.95 -22.13 -14.97
C LEU A 158 -21.80 -22.37 -13.97
N LEU A 159 -21.72 -23.56 -13.36
CA LEU A 159 -20.63 -23.87 -12.44
C LEU A 159 -19.26 -23.81 -13.12
N THR A 160 -19.15 -24.33 -14.35
CA THR A 160 -17.91 -24.30 -15.13
C THR A 160 -17.50 -22.88 -15.52
N GLN A 161 -18.48 -22.04 -15.90
CA GLN A 161 -18.25 -20.62 -16.18
C GLN A 161 -17.78 -19.87 -14.93
N SER A 162 -18.37 -20.17 -13.77
CA SER A 162 -17.97 -19.59 -12.48
C SER A 162 -16.50 -19.90 -12.15
N GLN A 163 -16.12 -21.17 -12.26
CA GLN A 163 -14.73 -21.60 -12.03
C GLN A 163 -13.74 -20.95 -12.99
N THR A 164 -14.15 -20.74 -14.25
CA THR A 164 -13.32 -20.06 -15.25
C THR A 164 -13.11 -18.58 -14.87
N LEU A 165 -14.17 -17.89 -14.43
CA LEU A 165 -14.08 -16.51 -13.95
C LEU A 165 -13.19 -16.40 -12.71
N ASP A 166 -13.23 -17.37 -11.79
CA ASP A 166 -12.35 -17.39 -10.62
C ASP A 166 -10.87 -17.46 -10.99
N GLN A 167 -10.53 -18.31 -11.95
CA GLN A 167 -9.16 -18.38 -12.47
C GLN A 167 -8.75 -17.06 -13.11
N GLN A 168 -9.63 -16.43 -13.88
CA GLN A 168 -9.35 -15.15 -14.52
C GLN A 168 -9.22 -13.98 -13.54
N ILE A 169 -10.00 -13.98 -12.45
CA ILE A 169 -9.94 -13.00 -11.36
C ILE A 169 -8.60 -13.14 -10.64
N ASN A 170 -8.20 -14.37 -10.27
CA ASN A 170 -6.93 -14.64 -9.61
C ASN A 170 -5.73 -14.21 -10.46
N LEU A 171 -5.77 -14.47 -11.78
CA LEU A 171 -4.72 -14.02 -12.70
C LEU A 171 -4.62 -12.48 -12.73
N SER A 172 -5.74 -11.77 -12.85
CA SER A 172 -5.76 -10.29 -12.82
C SER A 172 -5.25 -9.73 -11.49
N GLN A 173 -5.55 -10.38 -10.36
CA GLN A 173 -5.03 -9.97 -9.05
C GLN A 173 -3.50 -10.12 -8.95
N GLU A 174 -2.94 -11.22 -9.44
CA GLU A 174 -1.49 -11.44 -9.47
C GLU A 174 -0.79 -10.47 -10.44
N GLU A 175 -1.39 -10.16 -11.59
CA GLU A 175 -0.89 -9.13 -12.50
C GLU A 175 -0.90 -7.74 -11.84
N LEU A 176 -1.97 -7.37 -11.15
CA LEU A 176 -2.06 -6.13 -10.37
C LEU A 176 -0.98 -6.04 -9.30
N LYS A 177 -0.70 -7.15 -8.61
CA LYS A 177 0.37 -7.24 -7.61
C LYS A 177 1.74 -7.02 -8.24
N ARG A 178 2.01 -7.64 -9.39
CA ARG A 178 3.26 -7.43 -10.15
C ARG A 178 3.42 -5.99 -10.61
N LEU A 179 2.37 -5.39 -11.19
CA LEU A 179 2.40 -4.00 -11.66
C LEU A 179 2.64 -3.02 -10.50
N LYS A 180 2.03 -3.24 -9.33
CA LYS A 180 2.29 -2.43 -8.13
C LYS A 180 3.75 -2.47 -7.69
N VAL A 181 4.36 -3.67 -7.66
CA VAL A 181 5.79 -3.80 -7.32
C VAL A 181 6.67 -3.06 -8.33
N SER A 182 6.36 -3.16 -9.62
CA SER A 182 7.07 -2.40 -10.67
C SER A 182 6.92 -0.89 -10.50
N LEU A 183 5.72 -0.40 -10.18
CA LEU A 183 5.48 1.02 -9.92
C LEU A 183 6.30 1.52 -8.73
N THR A 184 6.35 0.77 -7.62
CA THR A 184 7.15 1.13 -6.45
C THR A 184 8.64 1.21 -6.78
N LYS A 185 9.18 0.25 -7.55
CA LYS A 185 10.57 0.30 -8.01
C LYS A 185 10.85 1.53 -8.89
N LEU A 186 9.93 1.87 -9.80
CA LEU A 186 10.05 3.07 -10.63
C LEU A 186 10.06 4.34 -9.77
N GLN A 187 9.19 4.43 -8.76
CA GLN A 187 9.16 5.55 -7.81
C GLN A 187 10.46 5.70 -7.01
N GLU A 188 11.02 4.60 -6.51
CA GLU A 188 12.30 4.59 -5.79
C GLU A 188 13.46 5.09 -6.67
N THR A 189 13.50 4.65 -7.93
CA THR A 189 14.55 5.10 -8.88
C THR A 189 14.34 6.53 -9.38
N ALA A 190 13.12 7.05 -9.35
CA ALA A 190 12.81 8.43 -9.76
C ALA A 190 13.30 9.48 -8.73
N ALA A 191 13.45 9.10 -7.46
CA ALA A 191 13.92 10.00 -6.40
C ALA A 191 15.40 10.44 -6.54
N VAL A 192 16.19 9.73 -7.36
CA VAL A 192 17.59 10.06 -7.60
C VAL A 192 17.66 11.05 -8.77
N SER A 193 18.06 12.29 -8.49
CA SER A 193 18.18 13.41 -9.45
C SER A 193 19.12 13.05 -10.61
N SER A 194 18.55 12.49 -11.67
CA SER A 194 19.23 12.12 -12.91
C SER A 194 18.67 12.97 -14.06
N PRO A 195 19.48 13.36 -15.06
CA PRO A 195 19.04 14.09 -16.25
C PRO A 195 17.92 13.40 -17.06
N ASP A 196 17.62 12.11 -16.82
CA ASP A 196 16.55 11.37 -17.49
C ASP A 196 15.15 11.54 -16.86
N SER A 197 14.84 12.69 -16.25
CA SER A 197 13.59 12.89 -15.50
C SER A 197 12.33 12.74 -16.38
N GLU A 198 12.36 13.20 -17.63
CA GLU A 198 11.21 13.12 -18.55
C GLU A 198 10.88 11.68 -18.96
N LYS A 199 11.91 10.87 -19.22
CA LYS A 199 11.74 9.46 -19.57
C LYS A 199 11.14 8.68 -18.41
N LYS A 200 11.63 8.93 -17.19
CA LYS A 200 11.10 8.30 -15.97
C LYS A 200 9.65 8.73 -15.70
N THR A 201 9.28 9.99 -15.92
CA THR A 201 7.88 10.41 -15.77
C THR A 201 6.96 9.75 -16.80
N ALA A 202 7.42 9.56 -18.04
CA ALA A 202 6.66 8.83 -19.06
C ALA A 202 6.47 7.35 -18.70
N GLU A 203 7.52 6.67 -18.23
CA GLU A 203 7.44 5.27 -17.77
C GLU A 203 6.49 5.12 -16.56
N LEU A 204 6.50 6.07 -15.63
CA LEU A 204 5.63 6.07 -14.45
C LEU A 204 4.16 6.31 -14.83
N SER A 205 3.91 7.20 -15.79
CA SER A 205 2.57 7.44 -16.35
C SER A 205 2.04 6.21 -17.09
N GLN A 206 2.88 5.53 -17.89
CA GLN A 206 2.52 4.30 -18.57
C GLN A 206 2.21 3.16 -17.58
N ALA A 207 3.01 3.00 -16.53
CA ALA A 207 2.77 2.01 -15.49
C ALA A 207 1.44 2.26 -14.74
N ALA A 208 1.13 3.53 -14.43
CA ALA A 208 -0.14 3.91 -13.82
C ALA A 208 -1.34 3.58 -14.74
N SER A 209 -1.23 3.87 -16.05
CA SER A 209 -2.27 3.55 -17.03
C SER A 209 -2.53 2.04 -17.15
N LEU A 210 -1.48 1.21 -17.10
CA LEU A 210 -1.63 -0.25 -17.11
C LEU A 210 -2.36 -0.77 -15.86
N ILE A 211 -2.08 -0.19 -14.68
CA ILE A 211 -2.77 -0.54 -13.43
C ILE A 211 -4.26 -0.18 -13.52
N ASP A 212 -4.59 0.98 -14.07
CA ASP A 212 -5.99 1.40 -14.24
C ASP A 212 -6.74 0.47 -15.22
N LYS A 213 -6.09 0.07 -16.32
CA LYS A 213 -6.65 -0.89 -17.27
C LYS A 213 -6.92 -2.25 -16.61
N GLU A 214 -5.98 -2.76 -15.82
CA GLU A 214 -6.13 -4.06 -15.17
C GLU A 214 -7.18 -4.04 -14.05
N LEU A 215 -7.30 -2.92 -13.32
CA LEU A 215 -8.40 -2.70 -12.37
C LEU A 215 -9.77 -2.69 -13.06
N LEU A 216 -9.88 -2.05 -14.23
CA LEU A 216 -11.13 -2.04 -14.99
C LEU A 216 -11.53 -3.45 -15.42
N LEU A 217 -10.57 -4.23 -15.92
CA LEU A 217 -10.78 -5.62 -16.34
C LEU A 217 -11.19 -6.51 -15.14
N LEU A 218 -10.54 -6.36 -13.99
CA LEU A 218 -10.88 -7.07 -12.77
C LEU A 218 -12.33 -6.76 -12.33
N ASN A 219 -12.73 -5.48 -12.34
CA ASN A 219 -14.09 -5.08 -11.98
C ASN A 219 -15.13 -5.67 -12.95
N GLN A 220 -14.85 -5.69 -14.25
CA GLN A 220 -15.72 -6.31 -15.23
C GLN A 220 -15.92 -7.81 -14.94
N LYS A 221 -14.83 -8.56 -14.70
CA LYS A 221 -14.90 -10.00 -14.37
C LYS A 221 -15.67 -10.27 -13.08
N VAL A 222 -15.53 -9.42 -12.07
CA VAL A 222 -16.28 -9.53 -10.81
C VAL A 222 -17.78 -9.31 -11.04
N GLU A 223 -18.18 -8.33 -11.85
CA GLU A 223 -19.60 -8.13 -12.19
C GLU A 223 -20.17 -9.24 -13.06
N GLU A 224 -19.39 -9.80 -13.99
CA GLU A 224 -19.78 -11.00 -14.75
C GLU A 224 -20.02 -12.20 -13.81
N LYS A 225 -19.14 -12.40 -12.82
CA LYS A 225 -19.31 -13.46 -11.80
C LYS A 225 -20.56 -13.23 -10.95
N LYS A 226 -20.85 -11.98 -10.59
CA LYS A 226 -22.04 -11.62 -9.82
C LYS A 226 -23.32 -11.94 -10.61
N LYS A 227 -23.38 -11.52 -11.88
CA LYS A 227 -24.51 -11.83 -12.75
C LYS A 227 -24.72 -13.34 -12.88
N LEU A 228 -23.63 -14.09 -13.05
CA LEU A 228 -23.69 -15.55 -13.11
C LEU A 228 -24.23 -16.18 -11.80
N LEU A 229 -23.88 -15.62 -10.65
CA LEU A 229 -24.44 -16.05 -9.36
C LEU A 229 -25.93 -15.72 -9.26
N ASP A 230 -26.35 -14.53 -9.69
CA ASP A 230 -27.76 -14.14 -9.70
C ASP A 230 -28.58 -15.08 -10.60
N ASP A 231 -28.05 -15.43 -11.78
CA ASP A 231 -28.64 -16.42 -12.69
C ASP A 231 -28.70 -17.82 -12.05
N PHE A 232 -27.65 -18.22 -11.32
CA PHE A 232 -27.61 -19.50 -10.57
C PHE A 232 -28.61 -19.53 -9.40
N LEU A 233 -28.77 -18.42 -8.68
CA LEU A 233 -29.73 -18.29 -7.58
C LEU A 233 -31.16 -18.28 -8.08
N ALA A 234 -31.44 -17.59 -9.19
CA ALA A 234 -32.75 -17.61 -9.84
C ALA A 234 -33.13 -19.02 -10.27
N ALA A 235 -32.20 -19.76 -10.90
CA ALA A 235 -32.38 -21.17 -11.21
C ALA A 235 -32.62 -22.02 -9.94
N SER A 236 -31.79 -21.84 -8.91
CA SER A 236 -31.93 -22.61 -7.67
C SER A 236 -33.24 -22.32 -6.90
N GLN A 237 -33.81 -21.12 -7.04
CA GLN A 237 -35.11 -20.78 -6.44
C GLN A 237 -36.27 -21.51 -7.11
N GLU A 238 -36.24 -21.70 -8.44
CA GLU A 238 -37.19 -22.57 -9.13
C GLU A 238 -37.08 -24.02 -8.67
N ASP A 239 -35.86 -24.51 -8.41
CA ASP A 239 -35.64 -25.84 -7.83
C ASP A 239 -36.25 -25.93 -6.41
N LEU A 240 -36.08 -24.90 -5.57
CA LEU A 240 -36.59 -24.88 -4.18
C LEU A 240 -38.12 -24.91 -4.09
N THR A 241 -38.84 -24.27 -5.02
CA THR A 241 -40.31 -24.33 -5.06
C THR A 241 -40.78 -25.72 -5.49
N LEU A 242 -40.13 -26.31 -6.50
CA LEU A 242 -40.34 -27.71 -6.87
C LEU A 242 -40.04 -28.66 -5.70
N PHE A 243 -39.05 -28.28 -4.88
CA PHE A 243 -38.61 -29.07 -3.75
C PHE A 243 -39.56 -29.07 -2.56
N ALA A 244 -40.20 -27.92 -2.28
CA ALA A 244 -41.24 -27.83 -1.26
C ALA A 244 -42.43 -28.75 -1.60
N GLU A 245 -42.76 -28.91 -2.89
CA GLU A 245 -43.70 -29.91 -3.36
C GLU A 245 -43.16 -31.34 -3.19
N THR A 246 -41.86 -31.58 -3.39
CA THR A 246 -41.29 -32.92 -3.14
C THR A 246 -41.24 -33.32 -1.66
N ASP A 247 -41.02 -32.40 -0.70
CA ASP A 247 -41.02 -32.75 0.74
C ASP A 247 -42.43 -33.13 1.23
N THR A 248 -43.45 -32.41 0.75
CA THR A 248 -44.86 -32.77 1.02
C THR A 248 -45.24 -34.10 0.36
N ASN A 249 -44.78 -34.36 -0.87
CA ASN A 249 -44.96 -35.64 -1.56
C ASN A 249 -44.18 -36.78 -0.89
N GLN A 250 -42.99 -36.54 -0.36
CA GLN A 250 -42.19 -37.52 0.37
C GLN A 250 -42.87 -37.91 1.67
N LYS A 251 -43.35 -36.93 2.47
CA LYS A 251 -44.11 -37.19 3.70
C LYS A 251 -45.39 -38.00 3.42
N THR A 252 -46.11 -37.64 2.35
CA THR A 252 -47.31 -38.35 1.92
C THR A 252 -46.99 -39.78 1.47
N SER A 253 -45.92 -39.97 0.69
CA SER A 253 -45.47 -41.29 0.23
C SER A 253 -44.99 -42.17 1.39
N GLN A 254 -44.30 -41.60 2.37
CA GLN A 254 -43.87 -42.31 3.58
C GLN A 254 -45.08 -42.75 4.43
N ALA A 255 -46.10 -41.90 4.57
CA ALA A 255 -47.35 -42.25 5.24
C ALA A 255 -48.08 -43.38 4.51
N LEU A 256 -48.13 -43.35 3.17
CA LEU A 256 -48.70 -44.43 2.36
C LEU A 256 -47.94 -45.76 2.53
N ILE A 257 -46.60 -45.73 2.53
CA ILE A 257 -45.76 -46.90 2.80
C ILE A 257 -46.07 -47.49 4.18
N ASN A 258 -46.20 -46.64 5.20
CA ASN A 258 -46.53 -47.10 6.55
C ASN A 258 -47.92 -47.75 6.59
N ASN A 259 -48.92 -47.17 5.92
CA ASN A 259 -50.26 -47.75 5.81
C ASN A 259 -50.24 -49.08 5.04
N LEU A 260 -49.47 -49.19 3.95
CA LEU A 260 -49.28 -50.44 3.20
C LEU A 260 -48.60 -51.52 4.05
N LYS A 261 -47.60 -51.17 4.87
CA LYS A 261 -46.95 -52.10 5.80
C LYS A 261 -47.93 -52.66 6.83
N ILE A 262 -48.79 -51.80 7.38
CA ILE A 262 -49.84 -52.20 8.32
C ILE A 262 -50.84 -53.14 7.63
N ALA A 263 -51.33 -52.77 6.45
CA ALA A 263 -52.27 -53.57 5.68
C ALA A 263 -51.68 -54.94 5.29
N LEU A 264 -50.42 -54.97 4.86
CA LEU A 264 -49.70 -56.19 4.52
C LEU A 264 -49.54 -57.10 5.74
N SER A 265 -49.16 -56.55 6.89
CA SER A 265 -49.06 -57.29 8.16
C SER A 265 -50.40 -57.93 8.55
N ASN A 266 -51.51 -57.19 8.41
CA ASN A 266 -52.85 -57.71 8.67
C ASN A 266 -53.25 -58.82 7.67
N ALA A 267 -53.00 -58.62 6.38
CA ALA A 267 -53.30 -59.62 5.35
C ALA A 267 -52.48 -60.92 5.54
N GLN A 268 -51.22 -60.80 5.96
CA GLN A 268 -50.36 -61.94 6.30
C GLN A 268 -50.89 -62.70 7.54
N LYS A 269 -51.35 -61.99 8.58
CA LYS A 269 -51.99 -62.60 9.75
C LYS A 269 -53.27 -63.34 9.37
N GLU A 270 -54.15 -62.71 8.59
CA GLU A 270 -55.36 -63.38 8.10
C GLU A 270 -55.04 -64.61 7.28
N ALA A 271 -54.08 -64.54 6.36
CA ALA A 271 -53.67 -65.70 5.56
C ALA A 271 -53.12 -66.84 6.45
N ALA A 272 -52.40 -66.52 7.53
CA ALA A 272 -51.92 -67.49 8.50
C ALA A 272 -53.08 -68.14 9.29
N ASP A 273 -54.08 -67.36 9.72
CA ASP A 273 -55.26 -67.86 10.42
C ASP A 273 -56.11 -68.78 9.52
N PHE A 274 -56.23 -68.46 8.23
CA PHE A 274 -56.92 -69.30 7.25
C PHE A 274 -56.19 -70.65 7.04
N ARG A 275 -54.85 -70.66 7.03
CA ARG A 275 -54.07 -71.91 6.97
C ARG A 275 -54.34 -72.82 8.16
N GLN A 276 -54.56 -72.26 9.35
CA GLN A 276 -54.84 -73.03 10.57
C GLN A 276 -56.27 -73.62 10.58
N LYS A 277 -57.22 -73.02 9.87
CA LYS A 277 -58.64 -73.40 9.88
C LYS A 277 -59.06 -74.41 8.80
N GLY A 278 -58.16 -74.86 7.94
CA GLY A 278 -58.44 -75.90 6.93
C GLY A 278 -59.42 -75.49 5.82
N THR A 279 -59.55 -74.19 5.56
CA THR A 279 -60.47 -73.60 4.57
C THR A 279 -60.14 -73.97 3.11
N PRO A 280 -61.12 -73.88 2.19
CA PRO A 280 -60.98 -74.28 0.78
C PRO A 280 -59.77 -73.62 0.08
N THR A 281 -59.10 -74.40 -0.77
CA THR A 281 -57.83 -74.05 -1.44
C THR A 281 -57.89 -72.80 -2.32
N ALA A 282 -59.04 -72.46 -2.91
CA ALA A 282 -59.17 -71.34 -3.83
C ALA A 282 -59.07 -69.97 -3.12
N ASP A 283 -59.73 -69.80 -1.96
CA ASP A 283 -59.70 -68.54 -1.21
C ASP A 283 -58.31 -68.24 -0.65
N LEU A 284 -57.57 -69.28 -0.27
CA LEU A 284 -56.19 -69.14 0.19
C LEU A 284 -55.25 -68.69 -0.95
N GLN A 285 -55.47 -69.19 -2.17
CA GLN A 285 -54.71 -68.75 -3.34
C GLN A 285 -54.97 -67.29 -3.68
N ALA A 286 -56.24 -66.86 -3.68
CA ALA A 286 -56.61 -65.46 -3.91
C ALA A 286 -55.95 -64.51 -2.89
N LYS A 287 -56.04 -64.83 -1.59
CA LYS A 287 -55.39 -64.03 -0.53
C LYS A 287 -53.86 -64.00 -0.67
N THR A 288 -53.24 -65.12 -1.07
CA THR A 288 -51.79 -65.19 -1.27
C THR A 288 -51.34 -64.30 -2.44
N THR A 289 -52.10 -64.30 -3.54
CA THR A 289 -51.83 -63.41 -4.69
C THR A 289 -51.95 -61.93 -4.32
N THR A 290 -52.97 -61.56 -3.54
CA THR A 290 -53.12 -60.17 -3.04
C THR A 290 -51.94 -59.75 -2.17
N VAL A 291 -51.48 -60.61 -1.26
CA VAL A 291 -50.30 -60.33 -0.42
C VAL A 291 -49.05 -60.11 -1.29
N LEU A 292 -48.84 -60.94 -2.32
CA LEU A 292 -47.69 -60.81 -3.22
C LEU A 292 -47.72 -59.50 -4.02
N GLU A 293 -48.90 -59.08 -4.49
CA GLU A 293 -49.08 -57.82 -5.22
C GLU A 293 -48.88 -56.59 -4.32
N MET A 294 -49.34 -56.66 -3.06
CA MET A 294 -49.07 -55.64 -2.04
C MET A 294 -47.57 -55.53 -1.72
N GLU A 295 -46.84 -56.66 -1.61
CA GLU A 295 -45.38 -56.65 -1.41
C GLU A 295 -44.64 -56.01 -2.57
N LYS A 296 -45.03 -56.33 -3.82
CA LYS A 296 -44.44 -55.72 -5.01
C LYS A 296 -44.66 -54.20 -5.04
N THR A 297 -45.88 -53.77 -4.74
CA THR A 297 -46.24 -52.34 -4.69
C THR A 297 -45.48 -51.62 -3.58
N LEU A 298 -45.35 -52.24 -2.40
CA LEU A 298 -44.58 -51.69 -1.29
C LEU A 298 -43.11 -51.48 -1.67
N ARG A 299 -42.46 -52.49 -2.26
CA ARG A 299 -41.05 -52.38 -2.71
C ARG A 299 -40.86 -51.28 -3.74
N GLN A 300 -41.78 -51.15 -4.70
CA GLN A 300 -41.73 -50.07 -5.68
C GLN A 300 -41.82 -48.69 -5.03
N LYS A 301 -42.73 -48.52 -4.06
CA LYS A 301 -42.87 -47.26 -3.32
C LYS A 301 -41.67 -46.95 -2.42
N GLU A 302 -41.08 -47.97 -1.80
CA GLU A 302 -39.84 -47.79 -1.02
C GLU A 302 -38.67 -47.33 -1.90
N GLU A 303 -38.50 -47.88 -3.10
CA GLU A 303 -37.48 -47.42 -4.05
C GLU A 303 -37.75 -46.00 -4.57
N GLU A 304 -39.01 -45.64 -4.83
CA GLU A 304 -39.39 -44.25 -5.17
C GLU A 304 -39.02 -43.26 -4.05
N VAL A 305 -39.32 -43.59 -2.79
CA VAL A 305 -38.96 -42.74 -1.65
C VAL A 305 -37.45 -42.64 -1.47
N LYS A 306 -36.71 -43.73 -1.68
CA LYS A 306 -35.24 -43.70 -1.63
C LYS A 306 -34.65 -42.80 -2.70
N LYS A 307 -35.19 -42.82 -3.93
CA LYS A 307 -34.81 -41.89 -5.00
C LYS A 307 -35.12 -40.44 -4.61
N MET A 308 -36.31 -40.17 -4.07
CA MET A 308 -36.66 -38.82 -3.59
C MET A 308 -35.72 -38.33 -2.48
N GLN A 309 -35.39 -39.16 -1.49
CA GLN A 309 -34.44 -38.82 -0.42
C GLN A 309 -33.03 -38.48 -0.96
N SER A 310 -32.57 -39.21 -1.97
CA SER A 310 -31.27 -38.93 -2.60
C SER A 310 -31.28 -37.60 -3.37
N ALA A 311 -32.36 -37.30 -4.09
CA ALA A 311 -32.55 -36.00 -4.75
C ALA A 311 -32.62 -34.88 -3.71
N VAL A 312 -33.25 -35.15 -2.57
CA VAL A 312 -33.38 -34.18 -1.49
C VAL A 312 -32.03 -33.81 -0.90
N THR A 313 -31.22 -34.82 -0.59
CA THR A 313 -29.87 -34.61 -0.06
C THR A 313 -28.99 -33.82 -1.04
N LEU A 314 -29.09 -34.12 -2.34
CA LEU A 314 -28.33 -33.43 -3.38
C LEU A 314 -28.69 -31.94 -3.50
N ALA A 315 -29.98 -31.59 -3.44
CA ALA A 315 -30.38 -30.19 -3.52
C ALA A 315 -29.98 -29.41 -2.25
N LEU A 316 -30.06 -30.03 -1.07
CA LEU A 316 -29.58 -29.40 0.17
C LEU A 316 -28.07 -29.09 0.08
N GLN A 317 -27.28 -30.02 -0.45
CA GLN A 317 -25.85 -29.82 -0.68
C GLN A 317 -25.59 -28.66 -1.66
N LYS A 318 -26.35 -28.59 -2.77
CA LYS A 318 -26.26 -27.47 -3.73
C LYS A 318 -26.61 -26.13 -3.08
N ASN A 319 -27.63 -26.08 -2.23
CA ASN A 319 -28.01 -24.86 -1.53
C ASN A 319 -26.91 -24.39 -0.55
N GLN A 320 -26.27 -25.33 0.16
CA GLN A 320 -25.11 -25.01 1.01
C GLN A 320 -23.93 -24.45 0.19
N GLN A 321 -23.67 -25.01 -1.00
CA GLN A 321 -22.66 -24.48 -1.91
C GLN A 321 -23.02 -23.06 -2.40
N ALA A 322 -24.30 -22.81 -2.74
CA ALA A 322 -24.79 -21.50 -3.14
C ALA A 322 -24.53 -20.43 -2.07
N GLU A 323 -24.84 -20.74 -0.81
CA GLU A 323 -24.60 -19.84 0.32
C GLU A 323 -23.10 -19.57 0.56
N SER A 324 -22.24 -20.58 0.37
CA SER A 324 -20.80 -20.38 0.47
C SER A 324 -20.26 -19.44 -0.62
N LEU A 325 -20.73 -19.58 -1.86
CA LEU A 325 -20.37 -18.69 -2.97
C LEU A 325 -20.86 -17.25 -2.75
N LYS A 326 -22.06 -17.09 -2.20
CA LYS A 326 -22.62 -15.79 -1.83
C LYS A 326 -21.75 -15.06 -0.81
N GLN A 327 -21.27 -15.76 0.23
CA GLN A 327 -20.35 -15.20 1.22
C GLN A 327 -19.00 -14.80 0.59
N GLU A 328 -18.48 -15.59 -0.36
CA GLU A 328 -17.23 -15.27 -1.05
C GLU A 328 -17.37 -14.03 -1.92
N ILE A 329 -18.48 -13.87 -2.64
CA ILE A 329 -18.77 -12.67 -3.43
C ILE A 329 -18.89 -11.44 -2.54
N GLU A 330 -19.55 -11.54 -1.38
CA GLU A 330 -19.61 -10.43 -0.43
C GLU A 330 -18.22 -10.02 0.07
N ARG A 331 -17.31 -10.99 0.28
CA ARG A 331 -15.90 -10.70 0.62
C ARG A 331 -15.20 -9.94 -0.50
N TYR A 332 -15.32 -10.38 -1.76
CA TYR A 332 -14.71 -9.67 -2.89
C TYR A 332 -15.28 -8.27 -3.06
N GLN A 333 -16.57 -8.05 -2.86
CA GLN A 333 -17.18 -6.71 -2.91
C GLN A 333 -16.64 -5.77 -1.83
N LYS A 334 -16.41 -6.28 -0.60
CA LYS A 334 -15.77 -5.50 0.48
C LYS A 334 -14.31 -5.19 0.16
N GLU A 335 -13.59 -6.13 -0.46
CA GLU A 335 -12.20 -5.92 -0.84
C GLU A 335 -12.07 -4.88 -1.98
N THR A 336 -12.95 -4.94 -2.98
CA THR A 336 -12.97 -3.96 -4.08
C THR A 336 -13.37 -2.57 -3.61
N SER A 337 -14.33 -2.45 -2.67
CA SER A 337 -14.69 -1.15 -2.07
C SER A 337 -13.51 -0.54 -1.32
N LEU A 338 -12.78 -1.35 -0.53
CA LEU A 338 -11.60 -0.90 0.21
C LEU A 338 -10.43 -0.51 -0.72
N LEU A 339 -10.25 -1.23 -1.83
CA LEU A 339 -9.29 -0.87 -2.88
C LEU A 339 -9.63 0.47 -3.53
N ASN A 340 -10.91 0.73 -3.81
CA ASN A 340 -11.36 2.01 -4.37
C ASN A 340 -11.19 3.17 -3.39
N GLU A 341 -11.51 2.98 -2.11
CA GLU A 341 -11.24 3.97 -1.06
C GLU A 341 -9.74 4.29 -0.98
N ARG A 342 -8.89 3.26 -0.99
CA ARG A 342 -7.42 3.43 -1.00
C ARG A 342 -6.93 4.15 -2.25
N LYS A 343 -7.49 3.86 -3.44
CA LYS A 343 -7.17 4.56 -4.69
C LYS A 343 -7.49 6.06 -4.57
N ASN A 344 -8.67 6.40 -4.06
CA ASN A 344 -9.09 7.79 -3.88
C ASN A 344 -8.22 8.53 -2.87
N ALA A 345 -7.82 7.87 -1.77
CA ALA A 345 -6.89 8.42 -0.80
C ALA A 345 -5.50 8.69 -1.41
N LEU A 346 -4.97 7.77 -2.23
CA LEU A 346 -3.71 7.98 -2.94
C LEU A 346 -3.82 9.12 -3.96
N ALA A 347 -4.92 9.22 -4.71
CA ALA A 347 -5.13 10.32 -5.64
C ALA A 347 -5.12 11.68 -4.92
N GLY A 348 -5.75 11.77 -3.73
CA GLY A 348 -5.67 12.96 -2.89
C GLY A 348 -4.25 13.30 -2.44
N GLN A 349 -3.43 12.30 -2.11
CA GLN A 349 -2.02 12.51 -1.77
C GLN A 349 -1.20 13.00 -2.97
N VAL A 350 -1.44 12.47 -4.17
CA VAL A 350 -0.76 12.92 -5.40
C VAL A 350 -1.07 14.39 -5.68
N VAL A 351 -2.34 14.81 -5.60
CA VAL A 351 -2.72 16.21 -5.77
C VAL A 351 -2.04 17.10 -4.73
N ASN A 352 -2.02 16.69 -3.46
CA ASN A 352 -1.32 17.44 -2.42
C ASN A 352 0.18 17.59 -2.71
N ASN A 353 0.85 16.50 -3.12
CA ASN A 353 2.27 16.54 -3.47
C ASN A 353 2.54 17.39 -4.72
N GLU A 354 1.64 17.41 -5.70
CA GLU A 354 1.73 18.30 -6.87
C GLU A 354 1.62 19.76 -6.45
N THR A 355 0.68 20.11 -5.54
CA THR A 355 0.57 21.47 -5.01
C THR A 355 1.79 21.88 -4.19
N GLU A 356 2.40 20.98 -3.43
CA GLU A 356 3.63 21.24 -2.68
C GLU A 356 4.81 21.46 -3.62
N ASN A 357 4.94 20.63 -4.67
CA ASN A 357 5.96 20.81 -5.70
C ASN A 357 5.80 22.13 -6.46
N GLN A 358 4.56 22.59 -6.72
CA GLN A 358 4.32 23.91 -7.31
C GLN A 358 4.79 25.03 -6.40
N LYS A 359 4.45 24.97 -5.10
CA LYS A 359 4.93 25.95 -4.10
C LYS A 359 6.46 25.97 -3.98
N LEU A 360 7.11 24.80 -4.04
CA LEU A 360 8.57 24.70 -4.04
C LEU A 360 9.18 25.34 -5.29
N LYS A 361 8.60 25.13 -6.47
CA LYS A 361 9.03 25.78 -7.72
C LYS A 361 8.89 27.30 -7.65
N GLU A 362 7.79 27.81 -7.13
CA GLU A 362 7.59 29.26 -6.91
C GLU A 362 8.61 29.83 -5.92
N THR A 363 8.89 29.11 -4.84
CA THR A 363 9.89 29.51 -3.84
C THR A 363 11.31 29.54 -4.42
N LEU A 364 11.65 28.56 -5.26
CA LEU A 364 12.93 28.53 -5.97
C LEU A 364 13.06 29.69 -6.96
N ALA A 365 12.04 29.95 -7.76
CA ALA A 365 12.03 31.08 -8.70
C ALA A 365 12.17 32.44 -7.98
N LEU A 366 11.55 32.58 -6.81
CA LEU A 366 11.71 33.77 -5.97
C LEU A 366 13.14 33.91 -5.44
N SER A 367 13.72 32.82 -4.94
CA SER A 367 15.11 32.82 -4.44
C SER A 367 16.13 33.10 -5.55
N GLU A 368 15.91 32.60 -6.77
CA GLU A 368 16.75 32.90 -7.93
C GLU A 368 16.72 34.38 -8.28
N LYS A 369 15.52 34.99 -8.29
CA LYS A 369 15.35 36.43 -8.51
C LYS A 369 16.05 37.27 -7.44
N GLU A 370 15.95 36.88 -6.17
CA GLU A 370 16.69 37.56 -5.08
C GLU A 370 18.21 37.46 -5.26
N ASN A 371 18.71 36.29 -5.68
CA ASN A 371 20.14 36.09 -5.91
C ASN A 371 20.63 36.90 -7.11
N GLN A 372 19.82 37.01 -8.18
CA GLN A 372 20.11 37.88 -9.32
C GLN A 372 20.19 39.36 -8.89
N GLN A 373 19.22 39.83 -8.10
CA GLN A 373 19.25 41.20 -7.55
C GLN A 373 20.47 41.45 -6.65
N LYS A 374 20.86 40.48 -5.83
CA LYS A 374 22.09 40.55 -5.02
C LYS A 374 23.33 40.62 -5.90
N ALA A 375 23.39 39.86 -6.98
CA ALA A 375 24.50 39.88 -7.94
C ALA A 375 24.62 41.24 -8.65
N GLU A 376 23.50 41.82 -9.10
CA GLU A 376 23.47 43.16 -9.71
C GLU A 376 23.91 44.25 -8.72
N LYS A 377 23.46 44.16 -7.45
CA LYS A 377 23.90 45.07 -6.39
C LYS A 377 25.39 44.92 -6.09
N MET A 378 25.92 43.70 -6.12
CA MET A 378 27.34 43.44 -5.94
C MET A 378 28.18 44.05 -7.08
N GLN A 379 27.74 43.89 -8.34
CA GLN A 379 28.41 44.51 -9.49
C GLN A 379 28.42 46.04 -9.44
N SER A 380 27.33 46.67 -8.98
CA SER A 380 27.29 48.13 -8.81
C SER A 380 28.19 48.62 -7.66
N LEU A 381 28.24 47.88 -6.55
CA LEU A 381 29.19 48.14 -5.45
C LEU A 381 30.64 48.04 -5.92
N GLU A 382 30.96 47.04 -6.74
CA GLU A 382 32.31 46.87 -7.30
C GLU A 382 32.72 48.03 -8.21
N LYS A 383 31.81 48.50 -9.08
CA LYS A 383 32.03 49.70 -9.91
C LYS A 383 32.26 50.95 -9.06
N ASN A 384 31.50 51.13 -7.98
CA ASN A 384 31.68 52.25 -7.05
C ASN A 384 33.04 52.18 -6.33
N LEU A 385 33.49 50.99 -5.91
CA LEU A 385 34.81 50.80 -5.31
C LEU A 385 35.94 51.11 -6.30
N GLN A 386 35.80 50.72 -7.57
CA GLN A 386 36.76 51.08 -8.62
C GLN A 386 36.84 52.60 -8.81
N GLN A 387 35.70 53.30 -8.86
CA GLN A 387 35.67 54.76 -8.96
C GLN A 387 36.33 55.44 -7.76
N LEU A 388 36.02 54.99 -6.54
CA LEU A 388 36.65 55.49 -5.31
C LEU A 388 38.16 55.25 -5.28
N SER A 389 38.63 54.11 -5.81
CA SER A 389 40.07 53.83 -5.89
C SER A 389 40.80 54.80 -6.85
N LEU A 390 40.16 55.13 -7.98
CA LEU A 390 40.69 56.06 -8.97
C LEU A 390 40.65 57.51 -8.46
N GLU A 391 39.62 57.88 -7.70
CA GLU A 391 39.56 59.17 -7.01
C GLU A 391 40.65 59.27 -5.94
N LYS A 392 40.83 58.23 -5.11
CA LYS A 392 41.90 58.15 -4.11
C LYS A 392 43.29 58.28 -4.74
N GLU A 393 43.51 57.67 -5.91
CA GLU A 393 44.77 57.80 -6.65
C GLU A 393 45.00 59.25 -7.12
N LYS A 394 43.97 59.91 -7.67
CA LYS A 394 44.03 61.33 -8.06
C LYS A 394 44.34 62.23 -6.87
N THR A 395 43.65 62.05 -5.75
CA THR A 395 43.89 62.83 -4.52
C THR A 395 45.30 62.58 -3.98
N SER A 396 45.79 61.34 -4.03
CA SER A 396 47.16 61.01 -3.60
C SER A 396 48.22 61.68 -4.46
N ARG A 397 48.05 61.70 -5.79
CA ARG A 397 48.96 62.41 -6.70
C ARG A 397 48.97 63.92 -6.43
N PHE A 398 47.78 64.50 -6.23
CA PHE A 398 47.67 65.92 -5.89
C PHE A 398 48.34 66.25 -4.55
N ALA A 399 48.16 65.39 -3.54
CA ALA A 399 48.83 65.55 -2.25
C ALA A 399 50.35 65.42 -2.35
N GLN A 400 50.87 64.51 -3.20
CA GLN A 400 52.30 64.39 -3.48
C GLN A 400 52.85 65.65 -4.16
N GLU A 401 52.15 66.19 -5.15
CA GLU A 401 52.54 67.43 -5.82
C GLU A 401 52.59 68.61 -4.84
N LEU A 402 51.61 68.72 -3.94
CA LEU A 402 51.63 69.72 -2.87
C LEU A 402 52.79 69.50 -1.90
N ALA A 403 53.07 68.25 -1.53
CA ALA A 403 54.20 67.92 -0.65
C ALA A 403 55.55 68.26 -1.30
N GLU A 404 55.74 67.98 -2.59
CA GLU A 404 56.92 68.39 -3.34
C GLU A 404 57.10 69.91 -3.33
N LYS A 405 56.03 70.67 -3.61
CA LYS A 405 56.04 72.15 -3.52
C LYS A 405 56.39 72.63 -2.11
N LEU A 406 55.87 71.98 -1.06
CA LEU A 406 56.21 72.30 0.32
C LEU A 406 57.66 71.96 0.66
N VAL A 407 58.22 70.86 0.15
CA VAL A 407 59.64 70.53 0.30
C VAL A 407 60.51 71.56 -0.43
N GLU A 408 60.11 72.02 -1.61
CA GLU A 408 60.81 73.07 -2.35
C GLU A 408 60.82 74.40 -1.56
N ILE A 409 59.67 74.79 -0.99
CA ILE A 409 59.55 75.96 -0.09
C ILE A 409 60.38 75.76 1.18
N LYS A 410 60.34 74.57 1.79
CA LYS A 410 61.08 74.24 3.01
C LYS A 410 62.58 74.23 2.76
N ASN A 411 63.05 73.70 1.63
CA ASN A 411 64.46 73.72 1.25
C ASN A 411 64.96 75.15 1.00
N ARG A 412 64.08 76.05 0.53
CA ARG A 412 64.35 77.50 0.47
C ARG A 412 64.45 78.15 1.86
N ALA A 413 63.76 77.60 2.86
CA ALA A 413 63.76 78.07 4.24
C ALA A 413 64.81 77.39 5.14
N ARG A 414 65.49 76.33 4.68
CA ARG A 414 66.34 75.45 5.48
C ARG A 414 67.83 75.61 5.17
N LEU A 415 68.27 76.87 5.10
CA LEU A 415 69.66 77.30 5.26
C LEU A 415 70.03 77.52 6.74
N GLU A 416 69.21 77.09 7.70
CA GLU A 416 69.56 77.07 9.13
C GLU A 416 69.07 75.77 9.82
N GLN A 417 70.02 75.13 10.52
CA GLN A 417 69.91 74.17 11.64
C GLN A 417 69.55 72.67 11.43
N VAL A 418 70.60 71.82 11.50
CA VAL A 418 71.00 70.82 12.53
C VAL A 418 70.00 69.79 13.13
N VAL A 419 70.29 68.50 12.83
CA VAL A 419 70.41 67.23 13.63
C VAL A 419 69.40 66.86 14.75
N PHE A 420 68.76 65.67 14.67
CA PHE A 420 68.87 64.53 15.65
C PHE A 420 68.07 63.27 15.23
N GLU A 421 68.62 62.10 15.57
CA GLU A 421 68.17 60.71 15.30
C GLU A 421 67.14 60.16 16.32
N ALA A 422 66.37 59.11 15.96
CA ALA A 422 66.48 57.75 16.54
C ALA A 422 65.26 56.83 16.23
N PRO A 423 65.44 55.48 16.23
CA PRO A 423 64.46 54.48 15.78
C PRO A 423 63.77 53.73 16.94
N SER A 424 62.48 53.40 16.81
CA SER A 424 61.74 52.60 17.80
C SER A 424 61.31 51.23 17.24
N THR A 425 61.84 50.20 17.90
CA THR A 425 61.64 48.76 17.75
C THR A 425 60.19 48.27 17.98
N PRO A 426 59.71 47.24 17.28
CA PRO A 426 58.46 46.55 17.57
C PRO A 426 58.63 45.52 18.71
N THR A 427 57.82 45.68 19.76
CA THR A 427 57.74 44.83 20.95
C THR A 427 57.08 43.47 20.62
N PRO A 428 57.66 42.32 21.04
CA PRO A 428 57.06 41.01 20.87
C PRO A 428 55.88 40.81 21.83
N SER A 429 54.75 40.35 21.30
CA SER A 429 53.55 40.01 22.07
C SER A 429 53.78 38.77 22.94
N PRO A 430 53.20 38.74 24.15
CA PRO A 430 53.35 37.62 25.08
C PRO A 430 52.61 36.40 24.54
N LYS A 431 53.32 35.26 24.45
CA LYS A 431 52.73 33.94 24.22
C LYS A 431 51.81 33.64 25.41
N ALA A 432 50.50 33.75 25.19
CA ALA A 432 49.51 33.31 26.16
C ALA A 432 49.66 31.80 26.35
N ASP A 433 49.81 31.36 27.59
CA ASP A 433 49.77 29.95 27.96
C ASP A 433 48.37 29.42 27.64
N ILE A 434 48.26 28.70 26.53
CA ILE A 434 47.01 28.07 26.10
C ILE A 434 46.77 26.85 27.00
N LYS A 435 45.74 26.94 27.83
CA LYS A 435 45.25 25.81 28.62
C LYS A 435 44.41 24.90 27.71
N ILE A 436 44.96 23.73 27.37
CA ILE A 436 44.25 22.71 26.59
C ILE A 436 43.51 21.80 27.57
N ILE A 437 42.18 21.77 27.47
CA ILE A 437 41.33 20.87 28.27
C ILE A 437 40.99 19.66 27.40
N LYS A 438 41.40 18.46 27.83
CA LYS A 438 40.99 17.19 27.20
C LYS A 438 39.64 16.76 27.76
N LEU A 439 38.67 16.53 26.88
CA LEU A 439 37.33 16.09 27.28
C LEU A 439 37.34 14.60 27.62
N ASP A 440 37.13 14.25 28.89
CA ASP A 440 37.07 12.85 29.34
C ASP A 440 35.82 12.13 28.84
N LYS A 441 35.94 10.84 28.53
CA LYS A 441 34.83 9.98 28.04
C LYS A 441 33.65 9.86 29.02
N ASN A 442 33.82 10.28 30.27
CA ASN A 442 32.81 10.28 31.32
C ASN A 442 32.13 11.64 31.53
N PHE A 443 32.31 12.59 30.59
CA PHE A 443 31.69 13.91 30.67
C PHE A 443 30.15 13.80 30.67
N LYS A 444 29.53 14.12 31.81
CA LYS A 444 28.07 14.16 31.96
C LYS A 444 27.58 15.56 31.67
N SER A 445 27.10 15.80 30.46
CA SER A 445 26.35 17.02 30.13
C SER A 445 24.96 16.94 30.79
N SER A 446 24.50 18.03 31.40
CA SER A 446 23.13 18.17 31.92
C SER A 446 22.12 18.48 30.83
N ILE A 447 22.58 18.67 29.59
CA ILE A 447 21.79 19.09 28.44
C ILE A 447 21.62 17.88 27.51
N SER A 448 20.39 17.62 27.08
CA SER A 448 20.10 16.59 26.07
C SER A 448 20.78 16.97 24.74
N PRO A 449 21.36 16.01 24.00
CA PRO A 449 21.96 16.30 22.70
C PRO A 449 20.95 16.93 21.74
N PHE A 450 21.38 17.98 21.04
CA PHE A 450 20.55 18.71 20.07
C PHE A 450 20.31 17.92 18.78
N THR A 451 21.13 16.90 18.53
CA THR A 451 21.07 16.05 17.35
C THR A 451 21.35 14.59 17.72
N LYS A 452 20.79 13.68 16.92
CA LYS A 452 21.05 12.23 17.00
C LYS A 452 22.11 11.77 16.01
N LEU A 453 22.71 12.70 15.24
CA LEU A 453 23.72 12.38 14.25
C LEU A 453 25.06 12.03 14.93
N PRO A 454 25.73 10.94 14.54
CA PRO A 454 27.07 10.63 15.03
C PRO A 454 28.08 11.67 14.56
N ASN A 455 29.11 11.95 15.36
CA ASN A 455 30.16 12.94 15.08
C ASN A 455 29.67 14.37 14.78
N ALA A 456 28.44 14.70 15.15
CA ALA A 456 27.92 16.06 15.03
C ALA A 456 28.23 16.84 16.32
N LEU A 457 29.25 17.72 16.26
CA LEU A 457 29.60 18.60 17.37
C LEU A 457 28.46 19.57 17.66
N ASN A 458 28.09 19.67 18.93
CA ASN A 458 27.06 20.58 19.39
C ASN A 458 27.40 21.05 20.81
N GLY A 459 26.92 22.24 21.18
CA GLY A 459 27.26 22.81 22.48
C GLY A 459 26.63 24.16 22.75
N VAL A 460 26.93 24.70 23.93
CA VAL A 460 26.43 25.98 24.44
C VAL A 460 27.59 26.78 24.99
N ILE A 461 27.60 28.09 24.72
CA ILE A 461 28.63 29.01 25.18
C ILE A 461 28.04 29.97 26.20
N LYS A 462 28.72 30.10 27.33
CA LYS A 462 28.35 30.96 28.45
C LYS A 462 29.48 31.91 28.82
N ASP A 463 29.13 33.05 29.41
CA ASP A 463 30.10 33.93 30.07
C ASP A 463 30.49 33.40 31.46
N SER A 464 31.44 34.07 32.13
CA SER A 464 31.87 33.74 33.48
C SER A 464 30.76 33.90 34.55
N LYS A 465 29.64 34.54 34.20
CA LYS A 465 28.44 34.69 35.04
C LYS A 465 27.37 33.65 34.72
N GLY A 466 27.62 32.75 33.78
CA GLY A 466 26.69 31.72 33.32
C GLY A 466 25.62 32.20 32.32
N GLN A 467 25.72 33.42 31.78
CA GLN A 467 24.81 33.95 30.77
C GLN A 467 25.14 33.39 29.38
N LEU A 468 24.12 33.06 28.60
CA LEU A 468 24.27 32.50 27.25
C LEU A 468 24.81 33.56 26.27
N LEU A 469 25.86 33.22 25.51
CA LEU A 469 26.55 34.15 24.62
C LEU A 469 26.15 33.95 23.16
N SER A 470 25.39 34.90 22.61
CA SER A 470 25.04 34.94 21.19
C SER A 470 26.14 35.55 20.32
N ASN A 471 26.18 35.14 19.05
CA ASN A 471 27.17 35.61 18.07
C ASN A 471 28.63 35.45 18.55
N ALA A 472 28.94 34.36 19.24
CA ALA A 472 30.32 33.93 19.50
C ALA A 472 30.77 33.03 18.34
N VAL A 473 32.01 33.21 17.88
CA VAL A 473 32.56 32.46 16.74
C VAL A 473 33.21 31.20 17.28
N VAL A 474 32.72 30.03 16.87
CA VAL A 474 33.32 28.73 17.18
C VAL A 474 34.09 28.26 15.97
N ILE A 475 35.39 28.02 16.15
CA ILE A 475 36.32 27.56 15.13
C ILE A 475 36.75 26.14 15.50
N ILE A 476 36.54 25.20 14.59
CA ILE A 476 36.93 23.79 14.75
C ILE A 476 38.15 23.55 13.87
N LYS A 477 39.26 23.15 14.48
CA LYS A 477 40.54 22.87 13.83
C LYS A 477 40.93 21.41 13.94
N ASP A 478 41.66 20.91 12.94
CA ASP A 478 42.32 19.61 13.04
C ASP A 478 43.58 19.65 13.92
N LEU A 479 44.23 18.50 14.09
CA LEU A 479 45.50 18.36 14.81
C LEU A 479 46.65 19.18 14.16
N SER A 480 46.55 19.42 12.85
CA SER A 480 47.49 20.25 12.07
C SER A 480 47.19 21.75 12.16
N ASN A 481 46.21 22.15 12.98
CA ASN A 481 45.77 23.53 13.21
C ASN A 481 45.09 24.18 11.98
N HIS A 482 44.61 23.40 11.00
CA HIS A 482 43.78 23.90 9.91
C HIS A 482 42.32 24.03 10.33
N SER A 483 41.72 25.20 10.05
CA SER A 483 40.30 25.45 10.31
C SER A 483 39.44 24.66 9.34
N ILE A 484 38.69 23.68 9.84
CA ILE A 484 37.77 22.88 9.02
C ILE A 484 36.39 23.54 8.98
N ARG A 485 35.95 24.13 10.10
CA ARG A 485 34.66 24.81 10.20
C ARG A 485 34.76 26.03 11.09
N ALA A 486 33.97 27.05 10.76
CA ALA A 486 33.69 28.18 11.62
C ALA A 486 32.18 28.45 11.61
N LEU A 487 31.57 28.63 12.78
CA LEU A 487 30.15 28.94 12.90
C LEU A 487 29.87 29.89 14.06
N ASN A 488 28.79 30.65 13.95
CA ASN A 488 28.35 31.56 15.01
C ASN A 488 27.31 30.88 15.92
N THR A 489 27.36 31.18 17.21
CA THR A 489 26.28 30.78 18.14
C THR A 489 24.98 31.54 17.85
N ASN A 490 23.85 30.88 18.09
CA ASN A 490 22.52 31.49 17.98
C ASN A 490 22.19 32.40 19.18
N ALA A 491 20.97 32.96 19.22
CA ALA A 491 20.51 33.81 20.32
C ALA A 491 20.53 33.14 21.71
N LEU A 492 20.48 31.80 21.75
CA LEU A 492 20.54 30.99 22.97
C LEU A 492 21.98 30.53 23.30
N GLY A 493 22.99 31.08 22.61
CA GLY A 493 24.38 30.67 22.78
C GLY A 493 24.69 29.26 22.32
N GLN A 494 23.80 28.62 21.56
CA GLN A 494 23.98 27.26 21.07
C GLN A 494 24.72 27.26 19.73
N PHE A 495 25.54 26.24 19.50
CA PHE A 495 26.15 25.95 18.21
C PHE A 495 25.92 24.47 17.85
N LEU A 496 25.75 24.20 16.55
CA LEU A 496 25.53 22.85 16.02
C LEU A 496 26.21 22.72 14.66
N VAL A 497 27.04 21.70 14.50
CA VAL A 497 27.61 21.30 13.22
C VAL A 497 26.66 20.29 12.58
N THR A 498 25.90 20.72 11.57
CA THR A 498 24.88 19.88 10.91
C THR A 498 25.47 18.68 10.17
N SER A 499 26.69 18.84 9.63
CA SER A 499 27.37 17.78 8.89
C SER A 499 28.35 17.03 9.80
N PRO A 500 28.24 15.70 9.93
CA PRO A 500 29.19 14.89 10.70
C PRO A 500 30.65 15.15 10.31
N LEU A 501 31.53 15.18 11.32
CA LEU A 501 32.98 15.20 11.11
C LEU A 501 33.52 13.77 11.01
N SER A 502 34.70 13.60 10.41
CA SER A 502 35.40 12.31 10.38
C SER A 502 35.91 11.91 11.77
N ASN A 503 36.26 10.64 11.95
CA ASN A 503 36.86 10.16 13.20
C ASN A 503 38.30 10.69 13.32
N ALA A 504 38.52 11.68 14.17
CA ALA A 504 39.83 12.28 14.44
C ALA A 504 39.80 13.11 15.73
N ILE A 505 40.96 13.64 16.11
CA ILE A 505 41.11 14.62 17.20
C ILE A 505 40.95 16.02 16.62
N TYR A 506 40.08 16.82 17.23
CA TYR A 506 39.82 18.21 16.86
C TYR A 506 40.04 19.15 18.04
N ARG A 507 40.36 20.40 17.72
CA ARG A 507 40.44 21.51 18.68
C ARG A 507 39.31 22.49 18.41
N ILE A 508 38.62 22.88 19.47
CA ILE A 508 37.54 23.85 19.43
C ILE A 508 38.05 25.13 20.07
N GLU A 509 38.08 26.20 19.30
CA GLU A 509 38.41 27.55 19.74
C GLU A 509 37.16 28.42 19.69
N THR A 510 36.98 29.28 20.68
CA THR A 510 35.86 30.23 20.72
C THR A 510 36.41 31.63 20.78
N ALA A 511 35.85 32.53 19.96
CA ALA A 511 36.21 33.94 19.93
C ALA A 511 34.97 34.83 20.11
N LYS A 512 35.05 35.75 21.06
CA LYS A 512 34.09 36.84 21.26
C LYS A 512 34.85 38.07 21.75
N LEU A 513 34.47 39.26 21.26
CA LEU A 513 35.15 40.49 21.63
C LEU A 513 35.10 40.71 23.16
N GLY A 514 36.27 40.87 23.78
CA GLY A 514 36.40 41.15 25.21
C GLY A 514 36.26 39.93 26.14
N LEU A 515 36.17 38.71 25.60
CA LEU A 515 36.11 37.47 26.39
C LEU A 515 37.17 36.48 25.93
N SER A 516 37.74 35.75 26.88
CA SER A 516 38.72 34.69 26.61
C SER A 516 38.12 33.33 26.97
N PHE A 517 38.44 32.31 26.18
CA PHE A 517 37.91 30.96 26.32
C PHE A 517 39.06 29.95 26.29
N ASP A 518 38.89 28.83 26.98
CA ASP A 518 39.83 27.71 26.91
C ASP A 518 39.70 26.97 25.57
N ILE A 519 40.81 26.39 25.08
CA ILE A 519 40.81 25.55 23.90
C ILE A 519 40.48 24.11 24.32
N ILE A 520 39.45 23.54 23.70
CA ILE A 520 38.97 22.20 24.04
C ILE A 520 39.45 21.21 22.98
N GLU A 521 40.08 20.13 23.40
CA GLU A 521 40.48 19.02 22.52
C GLU A 521 39.48 17.85 22.67
N ILE A 522 38.92 17.39 21.56
CA ILE A 522 37.92 16.33 21.51
C ILE A 522 38.26 15.27 20.45
N GLU A 523 38.07 14.00 20.80
CA GLU A 523 38.29 12.86 19.91
C GLU A 523 36.96 12.25 19.46
N LEU A 524 36.78 12.08 18.14
CA LEU A 524 35.53 11.59 17.56
C LEU A 524 35.65 10.14 17.08
N PHE A 525 34.65 9.32 17.41
CA PHE A 525 34.65 7.86 17.18
C PHE A 525 33.39 7.32 16.50
N GLY A 526 32.61 8.16 15.81
CA GLY A 526 31.38 7.76 15.15
C GLY A 526 30.19 7.64 16.10
N GLN A 527 30.24 8.29 17.26
CA GLN A 527 29.20 8.25 18.30
C GLN A 527 28.45 9.58 18.39
N VAL A 528 27.24 9.55 18.97
CA VAL A 528 26.48 10.78 19.27
C VAL A 528 27.15 11.50 20.43
N ILE A 529 27.53 12.75 20.21
CA ILE A 529 28.28 13.56 21.17
C ILE A 529 27.31 14.39 22.00
N LEU A 530 27.49 14.39 23.32
CA LEU A 530 26.73 15.25 24.23
C LEU A 530 27.10 16.73 24.04
N PRO A 531 26.19 17.66 24.34
CA PRO A 531 26.46 19.09 24.20
C PRO A 531 27.65 19.52 25.06
N ILE A 532 28.62 20.17 24.42
CA ILE A 532 29.82 20.73 25.04
C ILE A 532 29.46 22.08 25.64
N GLU A 533 29.80 22.31 26.90
CA GLU A 533 29.62 23.60 27.57
C GLU A 533 30.96 24.35 27.60
N ILE A 534 31.00 25.54 27.00
CA ILE A 534 32.20 26.40 26.93
C ILE A 534 31.92 27.66 27.74
N ILE A 535 32.75 27.93 28.75
CA ILE A 535 32.58 29.07 29.66
C ILE A 535 33.77 30.02 29.48
N SER A 536 33.51 31.32 29.35
CA SER A 536 34.59 32.33 29.30
C SER A 536 35.23 32.51 30.69
N HIS A 537 36.53 32.78 30.73
CA HIS A 537 37.26 33.11 31.97
C HIS A 537 37.57 34.60 32.09
#